data_AF-A0A1F7BSC2-F1
#
_entry.id   AF-A0A1F7BSC2-F1
#
_cell.length_a   1.000
_cell.length_b   1.000
_cell.length_c   1.000
_cell.angle_alpha   90.00
_cell.angle_beta   90.00
_cell.angle_gamma   90.00
#
_symmetry.space_group_name_H-M   'P 1'
#
loop_
_entity.id
_entity.type
_entity.pdbx_description
1 polymer ?
#
loop_
_entity_poly.entity_id
_entity_poly.type
_entity_poly.pdbx_seq_one_letter_code
_entity_poly.pdbx_strand_id
1 'polypeptide(L)' 'MQTTVQIPGMHCKSCETLIRDVSADFPEVTGLKFDFGKKEVAVDSADGFDVNKWATAVSALGPDYEVKMT' A
#
# COMPACT_ATOMS: atom_id res chain seq x y z
N MET A 1 12.07 -7.36 -3.85
CA MET A 1 11.98 -6.19 -4.73
C MET A 1 11.23 -5.07 -4.02
N GLN A 2 11.37 -3.81 -4.46
CA GLN A 2 10.67 -2.67 -3.86
C GLN A 2 9.85 -1.97 -4.94
N THR A 3 8.58 -1.69 -4.64
CA THR A 3 7.67 -0.95 -5.53
C THR A 3 7.09 0.23 -4.77
N THR A 4 7.14 1.41 -5.37
CA THR A 4 6.51 2.61 -4.81
C THR A 4 5.16 2.83 -5.49
N VAL A 5 4.16 3.16 -4.69
CA VAL A 5 2.83 3.56 -5.16
C VAL A 5 2.41 4.85 -4.49
N GLN A 6 1.50 5.58 -5.11
CA GLN A 6 0.83 6.73 -4.53
C GLN A 6 -0.57 6.38 -4.02
N ILE A 7 -0.91 6.88 -2.84
CA ILE A 7 -2.23 6.77 -2.22
C ILE A 7 -2.63 8.18 -1.74
N PRO A 8 -3.31 8.98 -2.60
CA PRO A 8 -3.52 10.41 -2.35
C PRO A 8 -4.25 10.72 -1.04
N GLY A 9 -5.26 9.92 -0.67
CA GLY A 9 -6.07 10.10 0.55
C GLY A 9 -5.41 9.61 1.84
N MET A 10 -4.14 9.19 1.78
CA MET A 10 -3.40 8.79 2.97
C MET A 10 -2.88 10.01 3.75
N HIS A 11 -3.63 10.43 4.77
CA HIS A 11 -3.31 11.65 5.57
C HIS A 11 -3.09 11.40 7.06
N CYS A 12 -3.34 10.20 7.57
CA CYS A 12 -3.26 9.94 9.01
C CYS A 12 -2.70 8.56 9.34
N LYS A 13 -2.28 8.38 10.60
CA LYS A 13 -1.79 7.10 11.11
C LYS A 13 -2.83 5.98 11.01
N SER A 14 -4.13 6.31 11.09
CA SER A 14 -5.19 5.30 10.92
C SER A 14 -5.22 4.73 9.50
N CYS A 15 -4.94 5.55 8.47
CA CYS A 15 -4.80 5.06 7.09
C CYS A 15 -3.64 4.07 6.98
N GLU A 16 -2.50 4.37 7.61
CA GLU A 16 -1.37 3.44 7.67
C GLU A 16 -1.76 2.12 8.35
N THR A 17 -2.46 2.16 9.49
CA THR A 17 -2.91 0.95 10.19
C THR A 17 -3.79 0.08 9.29
N LEU A 18 -4.77 0.67 8.59
CA LEU A 18 -5.65 -0.07 7.70
C LEU A 18 -4.91 -0.67 6.50
N ILE A 19 -3.99 0.09 5.90
CA ILE A 19 -3.17 -0.42 4.78
C ILE A 19 -2.28 -1.58 5.26
N ARG A 20 -1.69 -1.48 6.47
CA ARG A 20 -0.89 -2.56 7.06
C ARG A 20 -1.73 -3.81 7.33
N ASP A 21 -2.96 -3.64 7.83
CA ASP A 21 -3.89 -4.74 8.11
C ASP A 21 -4.25 -5.51 6.83
N VAL A 22 -4.69 -4.80 5.78
CA VAL A 22 -4.95 -5.41 4.46
C VAL A 22 -3.70 -6.06 3.86
N SER A 23 -2.54 -5.45 4.05
CA SER A 23 -1.28 -6.00 3.52
C SER A 23 -0.83 -7.26 4.26
N ALA A 24 -1.33 -7.54 5.46
CA ALA A 24 -1.01 -8.76 6.19
C ALA A 24 -1.58 -10.03 5.50
N ASP A 25 -2.59 -9.88 4.64
CA ASP A 25 -3.13 -10.97 3.82
C ASP A 25 -2.21 -11.34 2.64
N PHE A 26 -1.13 -10.57 2.42
CA PHE A 26 -0.15 -10.76 1.36
C PHE A 26 1.19 -11.19 1.98
N PRO A 27 1.45 -12.49 2.16
CA PRO A 27 2.69 -12.97 2.79
C PRO A 27 3.96 -12.58 2.02
N GLU A 28 3.84 -12.24 0.74
CA GLU A 28 4.92 -11.72 -0.07
C GLU A 28 5.29 -10.28 0.30
N VAL A 29 4.43 -9.51 0.98
CA VAL A 29 4.74 -8.18 1.49
C VAL A 29 5.58 -8.33 2.76
N THR A 30 6.84 -7.91 2.67
CA THR A 30 7.83 -8.01 3.75
C THR A 30 8.04 -6.70 4.50
N GLY A 31 7.61 -5.58 3.93
CA GLY A 31 7.76 -4.26 4.55
C GLY A 31 6.92 -3.19 3.87
N LEU A 32 6.51 -2.20 4.66
CA LEU A 32 5.81 -1.01 4.18
C LEU A 32 6.41 0.23 4.83
N LYS A 33 6.83 1.17 3.98
CA LYS A 33 7.36 2.48 4.37
C LYS A 33 6.43 3.56 3.85
N PHE A 34 5.96 4.41 4.75
CA PHE A 34 4.93 5.42 4.47
C PHE A 34 5.56 6.82 4.43
N ASP A 35 5.32 7.55 3.34
CA ASP A 35 5.64 8.98 3.22
C ASP A 35 4.34 9.77 3.07
N PHE A 36 3.85 10.30 4.20
CA PHE A 36 2.62 11.11 4.23
C PHE A 36 2.77 12.47 3.54
N GLY A 37 4.00 12.96 3.36
CA GLY A 37 4.27 14.22 2.66
C GLY A 37 4.10 14.05 1.15
N LYS A 38 4.62 12.95 0.61
CA LYS A 38 4.51 12.59 -0.82
C LYS A 38 3.28 11.79 -1.19
N LYS A 39 2.53 11.31 -0.19
CA LYS A 39 1.41 10.37 -0.39
C LYS A 39 1.85 9.08 -1.02
N GLU A 40 3.03 8.59 -0.63
CA GLU A 40 3.66 7.41 -1.20
C GLU A 40 3.78 6.30 -0.16
N VAL A 41 3.63 5.07 -0.64
CA VAL A 41 3.94 3.86 0.11
C VAL A 41 4.95 3.06 -0.69
N ALA A 42 6.12 2.81 -0.09
CA ALA A 42 7.07 1.88 -0.64
C ALA A 42 6.82 0.49 -0.05
N VAL A 43 6.52 -0.45 -0.92
CA VAL A 43 6.21 -1.85 -0.62
C VAL A 43 7.45 -2.68 -0.89
N ASP A 44 8.05 -3.21 0.17
CA ASP A 44 9.12 -4.20 0.07
C ASP A 44 8.48 -5.59 -0.01
N SER A 45 8.77 -6.34 -1.08
CA SER A 45 8.14 -7.65 -1.32
C SER A 45 9.12 -8.74 -1.76
N ALA A 46 8.75 -9.99 -1.51
CA ALA A 46 9.40 -11.17 -2.07
C ALA A 46 9.04 -11.36 -3.56
N ASP A 47 9.72 -12.31 -4.23
CA ASP A 47 9.37 -12.71 -5.59
C ASP A 47 7.94 -13.27 -5.68
N GLY A 48 7.25 -12.98 -6.78
CA GLY A 48 5.87 -13.43 -7.01
C GLY A 48 4.78 -12.51 -6.45
N PHE A 49 5.14 -11.38 -5.82
CA PHE A 49 4.16 -10.40 -5.37
C PHE A 49 3.37 -9.78 -6.53
N ASP A 50 2.04 -9.91 -6.49
CA ASP A 50 1.12 -9.25 -7.42
C ASP A 50 0.67 -7.90 -6.87
N VAL A 51 1.38 -6.85 -7.27
CA VAL A 51 1.09 -5.48 -6.85
C VAL A 51 -0.30 -5.00 -7.29
N ASN A 52 -0.86 -5.51 -8.38
CA ASN A 52 -2.20 -5.11 -8.85
C ASN A 52 -3.28 -5.72 -7.96
N LYS A 53 -3.12 -6.98 -7.55
CA LYS A 53 -4.02 -7.62 -6.59
C LYS A 53 -3.98 -6.91 -5.24
N TRP A 54 -2.79 -6.57 -4.75
CA TRP A 54 -2.63 -5.79 -3.53
C TRP A 54 -3.25 -4.41 -3.64
N ALA A 55 -3.00 -3.69 -4.73
CA ALA A 55 -3.57 -2.36 -5.00
C ALA A 55 -5.11 -2.39 -5.01
N THR A 56 -5.70 -3.46 -5.56
CA THR A 56 -7.14 -3.69 -5.56
C THR A 56 -7.68 -3.89 -4.14
N ALA A 57 -7.00 -4.69 -3.32
CA ALA A 57 -7.39 -4.93 -1.93
C ALA A 57 -7.30 -3.65 -1.08
N VAL A 58 -6.25 -2.85 -1.27
CA VAL A 58 -6.11 -1.55 -0.58
C VAL A 58 -7.19 -0.57 -1.03
N SER A 59 -7.47 -0.47 -2.33
CA SER A 59 -8.53 0.42 -2.86
C SER A 59 -9.92 0.04 -2.37
N ALA A 60 -10.15 -1.23 -1.99
CA ALA A 60 -11.41 -1.70 -1.43
C ALA A 60 -11.70 -1.16 -0.01
N LEU A 61 -10.72 -0.57 0.68
CA LEU A 61 -10.93 0.12 1.96
C LEU A 61 -11.81 1.36 1.81
N GLY A 62 -11.87 1.96 0.61
CA GLY A 62 -12.73 3.10 0.32
C GLY A 62 -12.12 4.10 -0.67
N PRO A 63 -12.85 5.19 -0.97
CA PRO A 63 -12.47 6.15 -2.03
C PRO A 63 -11.14 6.87 -1.77
N ASP A 64 -10.71 6.99 -0.51
CA ASP A 64 -9.44 7.64 -0.15
C ASP A 64 -8.20 6.76 -0.39
N TYR A 65 -8.40 5.46 -0.69
CA TYR A 65 -7.33 4.47 -0.80
C TYR A 65 -6.98 4.09 -2.24
N GLU A 66 -7.39 4.91 -3.23
CA GLU A 66 -7.02 4.70 -4.63
C GLU A 66 -5.51 4.61 -4.79
N VAL A 67 -5.03 3.47 -5.29
CA VAL A 67 -3.61 3.21 -5.52
C VAL A 67 -3.22 3.59 -6.94
N LYS A 68 -2.19 4.44 -7.07
CA LYS A 68 -1.61 4.87 -8.35
C LYS A 68 -0.19 4.36 -8.47
N MET A 69 0.13 3.74 -9.61
CA MET A 69 1.50 3.33 -9.91
C MET A 69 2.33 4.56 -10.29
N THR A 70 3.54 4.69 -9.71
CA THR A 70 4.48 5.79 -10.00
C THR A 70 5.50 5.42 -11.07
#